data_AF-A0A6J4TJ02-F1
#
_entry.id   AF-A0A6J4TJ02-F1
#
_cell.length_a   1.000
_cell.length_b   1.000
_cell.length_c   1.000
_cell.angle_alpha   90.00
_cell.angle_beta   90.00
_cell.angle_gamma   90.00
#
_symmetry.space_group_name_H-M   'P 1'
#
loop_
_entity.id
_entity.type
_entity.pdbx_description
1 polymer ?
#
loop_
_entity_poly.entity_id
_entity_poly.type
_entity_poly.pdbx_seq_one_letter_code
_entity_poly.pdbx_strand_id
1 'polypeptide(L)' 'MDDEAVWKRRFLVFTAVRLAGLALFMLGMGIAFSDWVRPGGLPPAGVPLMFVGLAQAVLAPRLLKRIWRV' A
#
# COMPACT_ATOMS: atom_id res chain seq x y z
N MET A 1 -27.11 -4.54 -15.02
CA MET A 1 -26.94 -3.63 -13.86
C MET A 1 -25.97 -4.22 -12.83
N ASP A 2 -26.04 -5.52 -12.52
CA ASP A 2 -25.11 -6.15 -11.56
C ASP A 2 -23.62 -6.06 -11.95
N ASP A 3 -23.29 -6.14 -13.23
CA ASP A 3 -21.91 -6.05 -13.70
C ASP A 3 -21.25 -4.70 -13.39
N GLU A 4 -22.02 -3.60 -13.42
CA GLU A 4 -21.52 -2.26 -13.10
C GLU A 4 -21.19 -2.13 -11.60
N ALA A 5 -22.06 -2.67 -10.74
CA ALA A 5 -21.85 -2.71 -9.31
C ALA A 5 -20.61 -3.55 -8.94
N VAL A 6 -20.44 -4.70 -9.59
CA VAL A 6 -19.26 -5.57 -9.42
C VAL A 6 -18.00 -4.84 -9.87
N TRP A 7 -18.03 -4.16 -11.02
CA TRP A 7 -16.87 -3.42 -11.54
C TRP A 7 -16.47 -2.25 -10.64
N LYS A 8 -17.44 -1.44 -10.19
CA LYS A 8 -17.21 -0.35 -9.23
C LYS A 8 -16.59 -0.86 -7.93
N ARG A 9 -17.09 -1.96 -7.38
CA ARG A 9 -16.55 -2.55 -6.15
C ARG A 9 -15.11 -3.02 -6.34
N ARG A 10 -14.82 -3.68 -7.47
CA ARG A 10 -13.46 -4.11 -7.84
C ARG A 10 -12.51 -2.93 -7.98
N PHE A 11 -12.95 -1.84 -8.61
CA PHE A 11 -12.17 -0.62 -8.75
C PHE A 11 -11.87 0.05 -7.39
N LEU A 12 -12.86 0.14 -6.51
CA LEU A 12 -12.68 0.69 -5.17
C LEU A 12 -11.67 -0.13 -4.36
N VAL A 13 -11.77 -1.45 -4.40
CA VAL A 13 -10.83 -2.33 -3.72
C VAL A 13 -9.41 -2.17 -4.30
N PHE A 14 -9.25 -2.08 -5.62
CA PHE A 14 -7.93 -1.80 -6.22
C PHE A 14 -7.33 -0.48 -5.73
N THR A 15 -8.17 0.55 -5.65
CA THR A 15 -7.76 1.88 -5.23
C THR A 15 -7.40 1.89 -3.75
N ALA A 16 -8.22 1.29 -2.90
CA ALA A 16 -7.96 1.14 -1.48
C ALA A 16 -6.66 0.39 -1.19
N VAL A 17 -6.41 -0.71 -1.89
CA VAL A 17 -5.16 -1.49 -1.75
C VAL A 17 -3.93 -0.66 -2.14
N ARG A 18 -4.01 0.12 -3.24
CA ARG A 18 -2.93 1.02 -3.63
C ARG A 18 -2.69 2.13 -2.61
N LEU A 19 -3.76 2.75 -2.12
CA LEU A 19 -3.69 3.79 -1.12
C LEU A 19 -3.14 3.27 0.21
N ALA A 20 -3.49 2.04 0.60
CA ALA A 20 -2.95 1.40 1.80
C ALA A 20 -1.43 1.18 1.67
N GLY A 21 -0.96 0.68 0.52
CA GLY A 21 0.48 0.54 0.27
C GLY A 21 1.22 1.88 0.25
N LEU A 22 0.63 2.91 -0.36
CA LEU A 22 1.19 4.27 -0.36
C LEU A 22 1.25 4.85 1.06
N ALA A 23 0.19 4.67 1.85
CA ALA A 23 0.16 5.12 3.24
C ALA A 23 1.26 4.44 4.05
N LEU A 24 1.45 3.13 3.89
CA LEU A 24 2.50 2.38 4.57
C LEU A 24 3.91 2.83 4.14
N PHE A 25 4.09 3.15 2.85
CA PHE A 25 5.34 3.73 2.36
C PHE A 25 5.62 5.09 3.00
N MET A 26 4.64 5.99 3.04
CA MET A 26 4.78 7.29 3.71
C MET A 26 5.05 7.14 5.21
N LEU A 27 4.43 6.14 5.86
CA LEU A 27 4.65 5.82 7.26
C LEU A 27 6.11 5.39 7.49
N GLY A 28 6.64 4.52 6.63
CA GLY A 28 8.05 4.14 6.65
C GLY A 28 8.99 5.32 6.45
N MET A 29 8.64 6.25 5.56
CA MET A 29 9.42 7.47 5.32
C MET A 29 9.44 8.39 6.55
N GLY A 30 8.29 8.58 7.20
CA GLY A 30 8.20 9.34 8.45
C GLY A 30 9.00 8.71 9.58
N ILE A 31 8.97 7.37 9.71
CA ILE A 31 9.79 6.67 10.70
C ILE A 31 11.28 6.77 10.39
N ALA A 32 11.67 6.69 9.12
CA ALA A 32 13.07 6.71 8.71
C ALA A 32 13.71 8.11 8.84
N PHE A 33 12.99 9.16 8.45
CA PHE A 33 13.55 10.49 8.20
C PHE A 33 12.92 11.61 9.04
N SER A 34 11.94 11.31 9.90
CA SER A 34 11.37 12.29 10.82
C SER A 34 11.52 11.86 12.27
N ASP A 35 11.35 12.82 13.17
CA ASP A 35 11.50 12.61 14.62
C ASP A 35 10.27 11.95 15.28
N TRP A 36 9.41 11.29 14.49
CA TRP A 36 8.15 10.71 14.97
C TRP A 36 8.35 9.60 16.02
N VAL A 37 9.43 8.82 15.87
CA VAL A 37 9.75 7.70 16.79
C VAL A 37 10.89 8.07 17.72
N ARG A 38 11.94 8.72 17.20
CA ARG A 38 13.07 9.22 17.98
C ARG A 38 13.76 10.38 17.24
N PRO A 39 14.46 11.26 17.96
CA PRO A 39 15.29 12.30 17.34
C PRO A 39 16.30 11.70 16.35
N GLY A 40 16.34 12.24 15.13
CA GLY A 40 17.17 11.78 14.01
C GLY A 40 16.57 10.60 13.22
N GLY A 41 15.33 10.20 13.51
CA GLY A 41 14.64 9.10 12.84
C GLY A 41 15.21 7.71 13.14
N LEU A 42 14.51 6.66 12.69
CA LEU A 42 14.90 5.26 12.84
C LEU A 42 14.98 4.57 11.46
N PRO A 43 16.00 4.87 10.64
CA PRO A 43 16.17 4.26 9.32
C PRO A 43 16.10 2.73 9.29
N PRO A 44 16.69 2.00 10.26
CA PRO A 44 16.63 0.53 10.26
C PRO A 44 15.21 -0.05 10.34
N ALA A 45 14.25 0.67 10.92
CA ALA A 45 12.85 0.25 10.97
C ALA A 45 12.02 0.87 9.84
N GLY A 46 12.25 2.15 9.54
CA GLY A 46 11.48 2.89 8.54
C GLY A 46 11.75 2.43 7.11
N VAL A 47 13.02 2.16 6.75
CA VAL A 47 13.37 1.76 5.38
C VAL A 47 12.77 0.41 4.98
N PRO A 48 12.84 -0.67 5.79
CA PRO A 48 12.12 -1.90 5.48
C PRO A 48 10.61 -1.68 5.33
N LEU A 49 10.01 -0.85 6.19
CA LEU A 49 8.58 -0.54 6.12
C LEU A 49 8.22 0.19 4.82
N MET A 50 9.07 1.10 4.34
CA MET A 50 8.93 1.73 3.03
C MET A 50 8.88 0.68 1.92
N PHE A 51 9.84 -0.24 1.90
CA PHE A 51 9.88 -1.29 0.87
C PHE A 51 8.66 -2.21 0.94
N VAL A 52 8.18 -2.55 2.12
CA VAL A 52 6.95 -3.34 2.29
C VAL A 52 5.74 -2.58 1.76
N GLY A 53 5.61 -1.29 2.05
CA GLY A 53 4.53 -0.44 1.53
C GLY A 53 4.57 -0.30 0.01
N LEU A 54 5.76 -0.09 -0.56
CA LEU A 54 5.97 -0.05 -2.00
C LEU A 54 5.62 -1.39 -2.67
N ALA A 55 6.08 -2.50 -2.09
CA ALA A 55 5.78 -3.84 -2.57
C ALA A 55 4.27 -4.12 -2.51
N GLN A 56 3.59 -3.77 -1.42
CA GLN A 56 2.13 -3.85 -1.29
C GLN A 56 1.42 -3.05 -2.38
N ALA A 57 1.80 -1.78 -2.58
CA ALA A 57 1.18 -0.90 -3.57
C ALA A 57 1.29 -1.44 -5.02
N VAL A 58 2.34 -2.20 -5.33
CA VAL A 58 2.62 -2.73 -6.67
C VAL A 58 2.17 -4.18 -6.85
N LEU A 59 2.41 -5.06 -5.88
CA LEU A 59 2.16 -6.51 -5.97
C LEU A 59 0.73 -6.89 -5.63
N ALA A 60 0.12 -6.28 -4.60
CA ALA A 60 -1.25 -6.59 -4.20
C ALA A 60 -2.27 -6.37 -5.34
N PRO A 61 -2.22 -5.29 -6.16
CA PRO A 61 -3.10 -5.17 -7.30
C PRO A 61 -2.80 -6.19 -8.42
N ARG A 62 -1.56 -6.66 -8.56
CA ARG A 62 -1.25 -7.74 -9.53
C ARG A 62 -1.89 -9.06 -9.10
N LEU A 63 -1.85 -9.37 -7.80
CA LEU A 63 -2.48 -10.57 -7.24
C LEU A 63 -4.01 -10.49 -7.32
N LEU A 64 -4.63 -9.35 -6.98
CA LEU A 64 -6.08 -9.17 -7.11
C LEU A 64 -6.56 -9.38 -8.55
N LYS A 65 -5.82 -8.85 -9.55
CA LYS A 65 -6.14 -9.09 -10.97
C LYS A 65 -6.08 -10.57 -11.34
N ARG A 66 -5.20 -11.35 -10.71
CA ARG A 66 -5.07 -12.80 -10.96
C ARG A 66 -6.21 -13.59 -10.32
N ILE A 67 -6.61 -13.22 -9.10
CA ILE A 67 -7.72 -13.85 -8.38
C ILE A 67 -9.05 -13.63 -9.09
N TRP A 68 -9.29 -12.43 -9.64
CA TRP A 68 -10.56 -12.11 -10.32
C TRP A 68 -10.62 -12.50 -11.81
N ARG A 69 -9.55 -13.09 -12.35
CA ARG A 69 -9.52 -13.65 -13.71
C ARG A 69 -9.88 -15.15 -13.72
N VAL A 70 -9.88 -15.79 -12.55
CA VAL A 70 -10.44 -17.13 -12.31
C VAL A 70 -11.92 -16.97 -11.96
#